data_AF-A0A010RCS0-F1
#
_entry.id   AF-A0A010RCS0-F1
#
_cell.length_a   1.000
_cell.length_b   1.000
_cell.length_c   1.000
_cell.angle_alpha   90.00
_cell.angle_beta   90.00
_cell.angle_gamma   90.00
#
_symmetry.space_group_name_H-M   'P 1'
#
loop_
_entity.id
_entity.type
_entity.pdbx_description
1 polymer ?
#
loop_
_entity_poly.entity_id
_entity_poly.type
_entity_poly.pdbx_seq_one_letter_code
_entity_poly.pdbx_strand_id
1 'polypeptide(L)'
;MVTMLEITYLGEVIGELTFVSMSGQVWALPFLIYLNVVDTSGVNRWVLYSVITLLLMYPNPHPIQVGWNSRNSNTVRSRTVSAACYNMFVQTDGIISSNIYRSDDAPLYKRGNRSLLGIVCMNLVLYPLVKAYYVYRNKRRDRIWEGMSEEQRLAYLETTKDEGNKRLDFRFSH
;
A
#
# COMPACT_ATOMS: atom_id res chain seq x y z
N MET A 1 -8.85 -11.65 9.43
CA MET A 1 -8.26 -12.76 8.65
C MET A 1 -9.09 -13.08 7.41
N VAL A 2 -10.42 -13.25 7.51
CA VAL A 2 -11.30 -13.47 6.35
C VAL A 2 -11.20 -12.34 5.31
N THR A 3 -11.35 -11.08 5.75
CA THR A 3 -11.21 -9.89 4.88
C THR A 3 -9.83 -9.75 4.21
N MET A 4 -8.78 -10.29 4.84
CA MET A 4 -7.43 -10.30 4.28
C MET A 4 -7.28 -11.34 3.16
N LEU A 5 -7.92 -12.51 3.29
CA LEU A 5 -7.91 -13.53 2.23
C LEU A 5 -8.72 -13.06 1.03
N GLU A 6 -9.89 -12.46 1.27
CA GLU A 6 -10.75 -11.93 0.23
C GLU A 6 -10.06 -10.82 -0.59
N ILE A 7 -9.47 -9.83 0.07
CA ILE A 7 -8.80 -8.73 -0.64
C ILE A 7 -7.58 -9.21 -1.42
N THR A 8 -6.84 -10.18 -0.89
CA THR A 8 -5.68 -10.75 -1.58
C THR A 8 -6.12 -11.52 -2.82
N TYR A 9 -7.15 -12.35 -2.70
CA TYR A 9 -7.71 -13.08 -3.83
C TYR A 9 -8.25 -12.14 -4.92
N LEU A 10 -8.98 -11.09 -4.52
CA LEU A 10 -9.45 -10.07 -5.46
C LEU A 10 -8.30 -9.35 -6.18
N GLY A 11 -7.21 -9.04 -5.47
CA GLY A 11 -6.01 -8.45 -6.07
C GLY A 11 -5.39 -9.31 -7.17
N GLU A 12 -5.33 -10.63 -6.95
CA GLU A 12 -4.81 -11.58 -7.94
C GLU A 12 -5.76 -11.75 -9.13
N VAL A 13 -7.07 -11.87 -8.88
CA VAL A 13 -8.08 -12.07 -9.95
C VAL A 13 -8.22 -10.83 -10.84
N ILE A 14 -8.20 -9.63 -10.23
CA ILE A 14 -8.31 -8.36 -10.96
C ILE A 14 -6.97 -8.03 -11.66
N GLY A 15 -5.86 -8.60 -11.19
CA GLY A 15 -4.52 -8.31 -11.70
C GLY A 15 -4.05 -6.89 -11.35
N GLU A 16 -4.65 -6.27 -10.33
CA GLU A 16 -4.39 -4.88 -9.92
C GLU A 16 -4.11 -4.84 -8.43
N LEU A 17 -2.85 -4.64 -8.05
CA LEU A 17 -2.42 -4.72 -6.65
C LEU A 17 -2.58 -3.37 -5.94
N THR A 18 -2.37 -2.26 -6.65
CA THR A 18 -2.36 -0.90 -6.09
C THR A 18 -3.77 -0.49 -5.66
N PHE A 19 -4.74 -0.51 -6.57
CA PHE A 19 -6.08 -0.02 -6.24
C PHE A 19 -6.83 -0.94 -5.27
N VAL A 20 -6.59 -2.25 -5.36
CA VAL A 20 -7.12 -3.19 -4.37
C VAL A 20 -6.53 -2.90 -3.00
N SER A 21 -5.22 -2.63 -2.89
CA SER A 21 -4.61 -2.22 -1.62
C SER A 21 -5.12 -0.87 -1.09
N MET A 22 -5.50 0.05 -1.98
CA MET A 22 -6.05 1.36 -1.62
C MET A 22 -7.48 1.29 -1.06
N SER A 23 -8.25 0.24 -1.37
CA SER A 23 -9.65 0.10 -0.94
C SER A 23 -9.83 0.18 0.58
N GLY A 24 -8.87 -0.33 1.37
CA GLY A 24 -8.89 -0.21 2.83
C GLY A 24 -8.77 1.24 3.33
N GLN A 25 -8.05 2.11 2.61
CA GLN A 25 -7.96 3.54 2.93
C GLN A 25 -9.27 4.26 2.61
N VAL A 26 -9.90 3.92 1.48
CA VAL A 26 -11.23 4.42 1.11
C VAL A 26 -12.29 4.00 2.13
N TRP A 27 -12.19 2.77 2.66
CA TRP A 27 -13.06 2.29 3.74
C TRP A 27 -12.88 3.10 5.03
N ALA A 28 -11.64 3.35 5.45
CA ALA A 28 -11.36 4.07 6.70
C ALA A 28 -11.77 5.56 6.65
N LEU A 29 -11.70 6.18 5.48
CA LEU A 29 -11.93 7.62 5.28
C LEU A 29 -13.26 8.14 5.86
N PRO A 30 -14.46 7.61 5.52
CA PRO A 30 -15.72 8.13 6.03
C PRO A 30 -15.83 8.05 7.56
N PHE A 31 -15.30 7.00 8.17
CA PHE A 31 -15.33 6.84 9.63
C PHE A 31 -14.38 7.83 10.32
N LEU A 32 -13.18 8.06 9.78
CA LEU A 32 -12.27 9.07 10.31
C LEU A 32 -12.79 10.50 10.12
N ILE A 33 -13.48 10.79 9.02
CA ILE A 33 -14.17 12.07 8.84
C ILE A 33 -15.26 12.23 9.91
N TYR A 34 -16.07 11.19 10.14
CA TYR A 34 -17.10 11.22 11.19
C TYR A 34 -16.50 11.52 12.56
N LEU A 35 -15.42 10.84 12.95
CA LEU A 35 -14.74 11.03 14.24
C LEU A 35 -14.04 12.40 14.39
N ASN A 36 -13.80 13.12 13.30
CA ASN A 36 -13.21 14.46 13.34
C ASN A 36 -14.27 15.58 13.33
N VAL A 37 -15.36 15.38 12.60
CA VAL A 37 -16.39 16.43 12.37
C VAL A 37 -17.48 16.38 13.43
N VAL A 38 -17.89 15.19 13.88
CA VAL A 38 -18.98 15.04 14.83
C VAL A 38 -18.47 15.22 16.25
N ASP A 39 -19.16 16.04 17.03
CA ASP A 39 -18.91 16.15 18.47
C ASP A 39 -19.41 14.88 19.18
N THR A 40 -18.47 13.98 19.48
CA THR A 40 -18.74 12.68 20.07
C THR A 40 -19.13 12.74 21.56
N SER A 41 -19.08 13.92 22.19
CA SER A 41 -19.45 14.10 23.61
C SER A 41 -20.93 13.86 23.91
N GLY A 42 -21.81 14.12 22.94
CA GLY A 42 -23.27 13.95 23.05
C GLY A 42 -23.83 12.72 22.33
N VAL A 43 -22.98 11.92 21.68
CA VAL A 43 -23.42 10.79 20.84
C VAL A 43 -23.69 9.55 21.69
N ASN A 44 -24.72 8.79 21.32
CA ASN A 44 -25.03 7.51 21.94
C ASN A 44 -23.82 6.56 21.87
N ARG A 45 -23.45 5.96 23.00
CA ARG A 45 -22.31 5.04 23.14
C ARG A 45 -22.36 3.88 22.13
N TRP A 46 -23.56 3.38 21.81
CA TRP A 46 -23.75 2.30 20.82
C TRP A 46 -23.45 2.73 19.38
N VAL A 47 -23.68 4.00 19.06
CA VAL A 47 -23.34 4.55 17.74
C VAL A 47 -21.83 4.69 17.61
N LEU A 48 -21.15 5.23 18.63
CA LEU A 48 -19.68 5.30 18.65
C LEU A 48 -19.04 3.91 18.58
N TYR A 49 -19.56 2.95 19.35
CA TYR A 49 -19.10 1.57 19.31
C TYR A 49 -19.23 0.98 17.90
N SER A 50 -20.38 1.17 17.25
CA SER A 50 -20.61 0.68 15.88
C SER A 50 -19.65 1.32 14.87
N VAL A 51 -19.44 2.63 14.94
CA VAL A 51 -18.52 3.37 14.04
C VAL A 51 -17.08 2.87 14.20
N ILE A 52 -16.59 2.74 15.43
CA ILE A 52 -15.24 2.26 15.70
C ILE A 52 -15.08 0.80 15.28
N THR A 53 -16.09 -0.03 15.54
CA THR A 53 -16.08 -1.45 15.13
C THR A 53 -15.98 -1.57 13.61
N LEU A 54 -16.79 -0.83 12.86
CA LEU A 54 -16.76 -0.83 11.39
C LEU A 54 -15.45 -0.26 10.83
N LEU A 55 -14.87 0.75 11.49
CA LEU A 55 -13.53 1.25 11.15
C LEU A 55 -12.47 0.16 11.33
N LEU A 56 -12.49 -0.58 12.43
CA LEU A 56 -11.53 -1.66 12.72
C LEU A 56 -11.70 -2.90 11.82
N MET A 57 -12.89 -3.09 11.25
CA MET A 57 -13.17 -4.16 10.29
C MET A 57 -12.59 -3.91 8.89
N TYR A 58 -11.85 -2.82 8.68
CA TYR A 58 -11.28 -2.51 7.36
C TYR A 58 -10.45 -3.68 6.79
N PRO A 59 -10.50 -3.90 5.47
CA PRO A 59 -9.70 -4.93 4.84
C PRO A 59 -8.23 -4.49 4.80
N ASN A 60 -7.38 -5.25 5.47
CA ASN A 60 -5.97 -4.90 5.60
C ASN A 60 -5.15 -5.45 4.40
N PRO A 61 -4.46 -4.58 3.64
CA PRO A 61 -3.74 -4.98 2.42
C PRO A 61 -2.31 -5.47 2.66
N HIS A 62 -1.88 -5.64 3.91
CA HIS A 62 -0.50 -6.01 4.25
C HIS A 62 0.01 -7.27 3.49
N PRO A 63 -0.77 -8.36 3.33
CA PRO A 63 -0.31 -9.52 2.56
C PRO A 63 -0.02 -9.18 1.09
N ILE A 64 -0.86 -8.33 0.47
CA ILE A 64 -0.65 -7.85 -0.90
C ILE A 64 0.64 -7.05 -0.98
N GLN A 65 0.87 -6.13 -0.04
CA GLN A 65 2.07 -5.28 -0.03
C GLN A 65 3.37 -6.11 0.13
N VAL A 66 3.37 -7.10 1.04
CA VAL A 66 4.51 -8.02 1.21
C VAL A 66 4.77 -8.80 -0.08
N GLY A 67 3.73 -9.38 -0.68
CA GLY A 67 3.83 -10.11 -1.94
C GLY A 67 4.29 -9.23 -3.10
N TRP A 68 3.76 -8.01 -3.17
CA TRP A 68 4.11 -7.01 -4.19
C TRP A 68 5.58 -6.60 -4.12
N ASN A 69 6.09 -6.37 -2.92
CA ASN A 69 7.50 -6.07 -2.70
C ASN A 69 8.41 -7.22 -3.18
N SER A 70 8.02 -8.46 -2.91
CA SER A 70 8.76 -9.65 -3.36
C SER A 70 8.76 -9.78 -4.89
N ARG A 71 7.60 -9.56 -5.54
CA ARG A 71 7.46 -9.55 -7.01
C ARG A 71 8.39 -8.53 -7.66
N ASN A 72 8.41 -7.31 -7.12
CA ASN A 72 9.18 -6.20 -7.70
C ASN A 72 10.69 -6.24 -7.42
N SER A 73 11.16 -7.13 -6.54
CA SER A 73 12.57 -7.30 -6.22
C SER A 73 13.33 -8.19 -7.22
N ASN A 74 12.62 -9.06 -7.97
CA ASN A 74 13.10 -9.95 -9.04
C ASN A 74 14.20 -11.00 -8.67
N THR A 75 15.24 -10.66 -7.90
CA THR A 75 16.33 -11.58 -7.48
C THR A 75 16.16 -12.07 -6.02
N VAL A 76 16.73 -13.24 -5.69
CA VAL A 76 16.70 -13.80 -4.32
C VAL A 76 17.36 -12.88 -3.29
N ARG A 77 18.54 -12.32 -3.65
CA ARG A 77 19.26 -11.36 -2.81
C ARG A 77 18.43 -10.11 -2.54
N SER A 78 17.87 -9.50 -3.59
CA SER A 78 17.06 -8.30 -3.46
C SER A 78 15.76 -8.55 -2.70
N ARG A 79 15.11 -9.71 -2.91
CA ARG A 79 13.89 -10.10 -2.17
C ARG A 79 14.14 -10.16 -0.66
N THR A 80 15.26 -10.74 -0.24
CA THR A 80 15.60 -10.88 1.18
C THR A 80 15.80 -9.52 1.85
N VAL A 81 16.61 -8.65 1.21
CA VAL A 81 16.84 -7.28 1.72
C VAL A 81 15.54 -6.48 1.73
N SER A 82 14.74 -6.59 0.67
CA SER A 82 13.48 -5.85 0.59
C SER A 82 12.46 -6.28 1.64
N ALA A 83 12.37 -7.58 1.93
CA ALA A 83 11.49 -8.11 2.98
C ALA A 83 11.92 -7.63 4.38
N ALA A 84 13.24 -7.62 4.65
CA ALA A 84 13.77 -7.09 5.91
C ALA A 84 13.46 -5.59 6.05
N CYS A 85 13.68 -4.80 5.00
CA CYS A 85 13.33 -3.38 5.00
C CYS A 85 11.84 -3.15 5.25
N TYR A 86 10.97 -3.87 4.54
CA TYR A 86 9.52 -3.77 4.74
C TYR A 86 9.13 -4.07 6.18
N ASN A 87 9.68 -5.14 6.77
CA ASN A 87 9.41 -5.48 8.17
C ASN A 87 9.85 -4.37 9.14
N MET A 88 11.04 -3.80 8.96
CA MET A 88 11.50 -2.68 9.80
C MET A 88 10.56 -1.46 9.73
N PHE A 89 10.01 -1.15 8.56
CA PHE A 89 9.00 -0.09 8.42
C PHE A 89 7.69 -0.44 9.14
N VAL A 90 7.21 -1.68 9.04
CA VAL A 90 6.01 -2.15 9.77
C VAL A 90 6.20 -2.03 11.28
N GLN A 91 7.37 -2.43 11.81
CA GLN A 91 7.65 -2.30 13.24
C GLN A 91 7.72 -0.83 13.67
N THR A 92 8.29 0.02 12.83
CA THR A 92 8.36 1.47 13.08
C THR A 92 6.96 2.10 13.10
N ASP A 93 6.09 1.71 12.18
CA ASP A 93 4.68 2.13 12.16
C ASP A 93 3.94 1.68 13.43
N GLY A 94 4.20 0.47 13.93
CA GLY A 94 3.70 0.01 15.23
C GLY A 94 4.11 0.92 16.40
N ILE A 95 5.36 1.39 16.41
CA ILE A 95 5.83 2.33 17.45
C ILE A 95 5.14 3.69 17.29
N ILE A 96 5.03 4.22 16.07
CA ILE A 96 4.37 5.51 15.82
C ILE A 96 2.89 5.46 16.22
N SER A 97 2.17 4.41 15.79
CA SER A 97 0.73 4.25 16.05
C SER A 97 0.41 4.17 17.55
N SER A 98 1.27 3.51 18.34
CA SER A 98 1.12 3.46 19.80
C SER A 98 1.22 4.83 20.50
N ASN A 99 1.75 5.84 19.82
CA ASN A 99 1.94 7.20 20.34
C ASN A 99 0.99 8.25 19.73
N ILE A 100 0.08 7.85 18.83
CA ILE A 100 -0.89 8.75 18.18
C ILE A 100 -1.93 9.23 19.20
N TYR A 101 -2.49 8.30 19.97
CA TYR A 101 -3.44 8.60 21.02
C TYR A 101 -2.71 8.86 22.33
N ARG A 102 -2.92 10.04 22.91
CA ARG A 102 -2.22 10.47 24.13
C ARG A 102 -3.23 10.93 25.18
N SER A 103 -2.86 10.78 26.45
CA SER A 103 -3.72 11.08 27.60
C SER A 103 -4.12 12.55 27.72
N ASP A 104 -3.30 13.47 27.20
CA ASP A 104 -3.58 14.91 27.15
C ASP A 104 -4.71 15.30 26.18
N ASP A 105 -5.02 14.42 25.22
CA ASP A 105 -6.07 14.62 24.20
C ASP A 105 -7.37 13.87 24.56
N ALA A 106 -7.40 13.20 25.71
CA ALA A 106 -8.60 12.55 26.22
C ALA A 106 -9.69 13.59 26.60
N PRO A 107 -10.99 13.23 26.52
CA PRO A 107 -11.55 11.93 26.14
C PRO A 107 -11.89 11.80 24.65
N LEU A 108 -11.87 12.89 23.87
CA LEU A 108 -12.36 12.92 22.49
C LEU A 108 -11.27 12.62 21.45
N TYR A 109 -9.99 12.70 21.82
CA TYR A 109 -8.84 12.39 20.99
C TYR A 109 -8.82 13.10 19.62
N LYS A 110 -9.17 14.39 19.61
CA LYS A 110 -9.32 15.18 18.36
C LYS A 110 -8.00 15.28 17.61
N ARG A 111 -6.87 15.44 18.31
CA ARG A 111 -5.55 15.50 17.68
C ARG A 111 -5.19 14.16 17.06
N GLY A 112 -5.39 13.06 17.78
CA GLY A 112 -5.13 11.70 17.27
C GLY A 112 -5.94 11.40 16.00
N ASN A 113 -7.24 11.67 16.04
CA ASN A 113 -8.14 11.45 14.89
C ASN A 113 -7.76 12.32 13.69
N ARG A 114 -7.30 13.57 13.91
CA ARG A 114 -6.83 14.45 12.83
C ARG A 114 -5.54 13.96 12.20
N SER A 115 -4.61 13.44 13.00
CA SER A 115 -3.39 12.80 12.49
C SER A 115 -3.71 11.58 11.63
N LEU A 116 -4.62 10.71 12.06
CA LEU A 116 -5.05 9.55 11.27
C LEU A 116 -5.72 9.96 9.96
N LEU A 117 -6.58 10.98 9.97
CA LEU A 117 -7.19 11.51 8.75
C LEU A 117 -6.13 12.04 7.77
N GLY A 118 -5.11 12.75 8.27
CA GLY A 118 -3.98 13.20 7.47
C GLY A 118 -3.22 12.04 6.81
N ILE A 119 -2.97 10.96 7.57
CA ILE A 119 -2.29 9.75 7.06
C ILE A 119 -3.13 9.07 5.97
N VAL A 120 -4.44 8.91 6.17
CA VAL A 120 -5.32 8.32 5.15
C VAL A 120 -5.35 9.15 3.88
N CYS A 121 -5.47 10.48 3.98
CA CYS A 121 -5.42 11.36 2.81
C CYS A 121 -4.08 11.27 2.07
N MET A 122 -2.95 11.22 2.80
CA MET A 122 -1.63 11.01 2.22
C MET A 122 -1.57 9.67 1.47
N ASN A 123 -2.07 8.59 2.07
CA ASN A 123 -2.07 7.27 1.44
C ASN A 123 -2.93 7.24 0.16
N LEU A 124 -4.09 7.90 0.15
CA LEU A 124 -4.96 8.00 -1.02
C LEU A 124 -4.28 8.70 -2.20
N VAL A 125 -3.29 9.57 -1.95
CA VAL A 125 -2.46 10.18 -3.00
C VAL A 125 -1.28 9.28 -3.35
N LEU A 126 -0.65 8.65 -2.35
CA LEU A 126 0.55 7.84 -2.54
C LEU A 126 0.31 6.61 -3.43
N TYR A 127 -0.81 5.89 -3.25
CA TYR A 127 -1.13 4.72 -4.06
C TYR A 127 -1.21 5.04 -5.57
N PRO A 128 -2.00 6.04 -6.02
CA PRO A 128 -1.99 6.48 -7.42
C PRO A 128 -0.61 6.90 -7.93
N LEU A 129 0.19 7.58 -7.12
CA LEU A 129 1.56 7.98 -7.51
C LEU A 129 2.46 6.77 -7.74
N VAL A 130 2.39 5.76 -6.87
CA VAL A 130 3.15 4.51 -7.02
C VAL A 130 2.74 3.77 -8.29
N LYS A 131 1.43 3.66 -8.56
CA LYS A 131 0.95 3.07 -9.81
C LYS A 131 1.42 3.86 -11.03
N ALA A 132 1.27 5.18 -11.03
CA ALA A 132 1.70 6.03 -12.12
C ALA A 132 3.20 5.86 -12.39
N TYR A 133 4.01 5.77 -11.33
CA TYR A 133 5.43 5.48 -11.42
C TYR A 133 5.71 4.13 -12.10
N TYR A 134 5.08 3.04 -11.65
CA TYR A 134 5.32 1.72 -12.24
C TYR A 134 4.82 1.61 -13.67
N VAL A 135 3.63 2.16 -13.99
CA VAL A 135 3.11 2.21 -15.37
C VAL A 135 4.05 3.00 -16.27
N TYR A 136 4.54 4.16 -15.81
CA TYR A 136 5.50 4.97 -16.58
C TYR A 136 6.81 4.21 -16.83
N ARG A 137 7.34 3.55 -15.81
CA ARG A 137 8.57 2.75 -15.93
C ARG A 137 8.40 1.57 -16.89
N ASN A 138 7.27 0.88 -16.84
CA ASN A 138 6.94 -0.20 -17.77
C ASN A 138 6.83 0.34 -19.20
N LYS A 139 6.03 1.39 -19.44
CA LYS A 139 5.89 2.01 -20.77
C LYS A 139 7.22 2.49 -21.36
N ARG A 140 8.11 3.06 -20.53
CA ARG A 140 9.44 3.47 -20.98
C ARG A 140 10.27 2.26 -21.42
N ARG A 141 10.19 1.14 -20.70
CA ARG A 141 10.89 -0.11 -21.06
C ARG A 141 10.29 -0.75 -22.29
N ASP A 142 8.97 -0.78 -22.41
CA ASP A 142 8.26 -1.29 -23.59
C ASP A 142 8.70 -0.54 -24.84
N ARG A 143 8.73 0.80 -24.82
CA ARG A 143 9.21 1.59 -25.97
C ARG A 143 10.63 1.25 -26.40
N ILE A 144 11.53 1.03 -25.44
CA ILE A 144 12.92 0.67 -25.73
C ILE A 144 12.98 -0.76 -26.30
N TRP A 145 12.26 -1.69 -25.68
CA TRP A 145 12.24 -3.10 -26.05
C TRP A 145 11.58 -3.34 -27.42
N GLU A 146 10.45 -2.68 -27.68
CA GLU A 146 9.72 -2.71 -28.95
C GLU A 146 10.51 -2.06 -30.08
N GLY A 147 11.32 -1.04 -29.78
CA GLY A 147 12.23 -0.42 -30.73
C GLY A 147 13.49 -1.23 -31.07
N MET A 148 13.77 -2.32 -30.34
CA MET A 148 14.89 -3.22 -30.64
C MET A 148 14.50 -4.28 -31.66
N SER A 149 15.39 -4.57 -32.62
CA SER A 149 15.27 -5.74 -33.49
C SER A 149 15.41 -7.05 -32.69
N GLU A 150 15.00 -8.18 -33.27
CA GLU A 150 15.12 -9.48 -32.62
C GLU A 150 16.58 -9.83 -32.29
N GLU A 151 17.50 -9.54 -33.21
CA GLU A 151 18.95 -9.68 -33.01
C GLU A 151 19.46 -8.82 -31.85
N GLN A 152 18.98 -7.59 -31.72
CA GLN A 152 19.35 -6.68 -30.63
C GLN A 152 18.81 -7.18 -29.28
N ARG A 153 17.61 -7.76 -29.25
CA ARG A 153 17.05 -8.36 -28.03
C ARG A 153 17.85 -9.59 -27.60
N LEU A 154 18.22 -10.45 -28.54
CA LEU A 154 19.07 -11.62 -28.27
C LEU A 154 20.45 -11.18 -27.77
N ALA A 155 21.08 -10.22 -28.44
CA ALA A 155 22.35 -9.65 -28.01
C ALA A 155 22.25 -9.03 -26.61
N TYR A 156 21.17 -8.33 -26.29
CA TYR A 156 20.94 -7.80 -24.95
C TYR A 156 20.81 -8.92 -23.91
N LEU A 157 20.03 -9.97 -24.18
CA LEU A 157 19.86 -11.08 -23.26
C LEU A 157 21.16 -11.84 -23.00
N GLU A 158 22.04 -11.94 -23.99
CA GLU A 158 23.34 -12.62 -23.88
C GLU A 158 24.41 -11.77 -23.19
N THR A 159 24.41 -10.45 -23.39
CA THR A 159 25.52 -9.57 -22.98
C THR A 159 25.18 -8.62 -21.83
N THR A 160 23.91 -8.53 -21.42
CA THR A 160 23.50 -7.56 -20.40
C THR A 160 24.14 -7.85 -19.04
N LYS A 161 24.55 -6.76 -18.38
CA LYS A 161 24.98 -6.76 -16.97
C LYS A 161 23.85 -6.30 -16.03
N ASP A 162 22.67 -6.02 -16.58
CA ASP A 162 21.53 -5.61 -15.78
C ASP A 162 20.98 -6.81 -15.00
N GLU A 163 20.92 -6.67 -13.67
CA GLU A 163 20.37 -7.70 -12.80
C GLU A 163 19.00 -7.31 -12.25
N GLY A 164 18.13 -8.31 -12.09
CA GLY A 164 16.89 -8.18 -11.37
C GLY A 164 15.92 -7.21 -12.02
N ASN A 165 15.40 -6.28 -11.20
CA ASN A 165 14.42 -5.31 -11.63
C ASN A 165 14.98 -4.20 -12.54
N LYS A 166 16.29 -4.19 -12.82
CA LYS A 166 16.93 -3.23 -13.74
C LYS A 166 16.79 -3.63 -15.19
N ARG A 167 16.63 -4.93 -15.49
CA ARG A 167 16.55 -5.46 -16.85
C ARG A 167 15.40 -4.83 -17.65
N LEU A 168 15.60 -4.74 -18.97
CA LEU A 168 14.62 -4.18 -19.90
C LEU A 168 13.41 -5.09 -20.15
N ASP A 169 13.54 -6.39 -19.96
CA ASP A 169 12.46 -7.38 -20.06
C ASP A 169 11.61 -7.46 -18.77
N PHE A 170 12.10 -6.90 -17.66
CA PHE A 170 11.34 -6.87 -16.41
C PHE A 170 10.20 -5.85 -16.42
N ARG A 171 9.01 -6.28 -16.01
CA ARG A 171 7.84 -5.42 -15.78
C ARG A 171 7.50 -5.39 -14.29
N PHE A 172 7.34 -4.19 -13.75
CA PHE A 172 6.84 -4.00 -12.40
C PHE A 172 5.38 -4.41 -12.35
N SER A 173 5.01 -5.22 -11.35
CA SER A 173 3.60 -5.40 -10.99
C SER A 173 3.10 -4.08 -10.40
N HIS A 174 1.83 -3.73 -10.64
CA HIS A 174 1.17 -2.56 -10.08
C HIS A 174 -0.30 -2.85 -9.85
#